data_AF-A0A957WYM4-F1
#
_entry.id   AF-A0A957WYM4-F1
#
_cell.length_a   1.000
_cell.length_b   1.000
_cell.length_c   1.000
_cell.angle_alpha   90.00
_cell.angle_beta   90.00
_cell.angle_gamma   90.00
#
_symmetry.space_group_name_H-M   'P 1'
#
loop_
_entity.id
_entity.type
_entity.pdbx_description
1 polymer ?
#
loop_
_entity_poly.entity_id
_entity_poly.type
_entity_poly.pdbx_seq_one_letter_code
_entity_poly.pdbx_strand_id
1 'polypeptide(L)'
;HNKGIFNGIDAVAVATGNDWRAIEAGGHAYAARDGQYRALTEWRVVDKWHEASPALAPCLYGRLELPLAVGIVGGATRVHPTAQVALKLLDIRSAAELSEVMAAVGLAQNLAALRALCSDGIQRGHMALHARQIAVAAGASGETVDRIAAQLVAEGQIRVERAKELLTG
;
A
#
# COMPACT_ATOMS: atom_id res chain seq x y z
N HIS A 1 -3.40 1.87 7.22
CA HIS A 1 -2.12 2.61 7.27
C HIS A 1 -0.93 1.68 7.56
N ASN A 2 -0.67 1.31 8.82
CA ASN A 2 0.53 0.54 9.20
C ASN A 2 0.62 -0.84 8.54
N LYS A 3 -0.51 -1.56 8.37
CA LYS A 3 -0.56 -2.81 7.59
C LYS A 3 0.06 -2.66 6.20
N GLY A 4 -0.18 -1.52 5.54
CA GLY A 4 0.38 -1.25 4.22
C GLY A 4 1.91 -1.10 4.22
N ILE A 5 2.48 -0.60 5.31
CA ILE A 5 3.94 -0.53 5.51
C ILE A 5 4.50 -1.96 5.63
N PHE A 6 3.90 -2.78 6.50
CA PHE A 6 4.36 -4.15 6.75
C PHE A 6 4.21 -5.07 5.54
N ASN A 7 3.26 -4.83 4.62
CA ASN A 7 3.24 -5.55 3.34
C ASN A 7 4.59 -5.49 2.58
N GLY A 8 5.30 -4.36 2.68
CA GLY A 8 6.62 -4.19 2.06
C GLY A 8 7.74 -4.74 2.94
N ILE A 9 7.73 -4.39 4.23
CA ILE A 9 8.77 -4.80 5.19
C ILE A 9 8.82 -6.33 5.32
N ASP A 10 7.66 -6.98 5.50
CA ASP A 10 7.59 -8.43 5.71
C ASP A 10 8.02 -9.20 4.46
N ALA A 11 7.75 -8.67 3.27
CA ALA A 11 8.22 -9.27 2.02
C ALA A 11 9.76 -9.32 1.99
N VAL A 12 10.43 -8.24 2.38
CA VAL A 12 11.90 -8.21 2.50
C VAL A 12 12.38 -9.10 3.64
N ALA A 13 11.68 -9.11 4.78
CA ALA A 13 12.01 -9.96 5.92
C ALA A 13 12.01 -11.44 5.53
N VAL A 14 10.93 -11.90 4.89
CA VAL A 14 10.79 -13.28 4.40
C VAL A 14 11.86 -13.60 3.35
N ALA A 15 12.07 -12.72 2.37
CA ALA A 15 13.05 -12.93 1.31
C ALA A 15 14.49 -13.06 1.85
N THR A 16 14.82 -12.33 2.91
CA THR A 16 16.16 -12.33 3.55
C THR A 16 16.28 -13.32 4.71
N GLY A 17 15.23 -14.08 5.04
CA GLY A 17 15.25 -15.07 6.11
C GLY A 17 15.20 -14.50 7.53
N ASN A 18 14.63 -13.30 7.69
CA ASN A 18 14.41 -12.63 8.97
C ASN A 18 13.04 -12.98 9.58
N ASP A 19 12.92 -12.85 10.90
CA ASP A 19 11.67 -13.10 11.62
C ASP A 19 10.71 -11.90 11.50
N TRP A 20 9.75 -11.99 10.59
CA TRP A 20 8.75 -10.94 10.40
C TRP A 20 7.82 -10.76 11.61
N ARG A 21 7.60 -11.79 12.45
CA ARG A 21 6.73 -11.67 13.63
C ARG A 21 7.36 -10.77 14.68
N ALA A 22 8.67 -10.88 14.87
CA ALA A 22 9.41 -10.01 15.79
C ALA A 22 9.36 -8.54 15.32
N ILE A 23 9.48 -8.32 14.01
CA ILE A 23 9.40 -7.00 13.38
C ILE A 23 8.00 -6.40 13.52
N GLU A 24 6.94 -7.15 13.17
CA GLU A 24 5.54 -6.76 13.31
C GLU A 24 5.21 -6.41 14.77
N ALA A 25 5.59 -7.27 15.73
CA ALA A 25 5.35 -7.04 17.14
C ALA A 25 6.02 -5.75 17.64
N GLY A 26 7.30 -5.55 17.31
CA GLY A 26 8.05 -4.36 17.69
C GLY A 26 7.46 -3.09 17.08
N GLY A 27 7.15 -3.10 15.78
CA GLY A 27 6.63 -1.92 15.10
C GLY A 27 5.19 -1.58 15.49
N HIS A 28 4.31 -2.57 15.70
CA HIS A 28 2.96 -2.32 16.21
C HIS A 28 2.95 -1.86 17.68
N ALA A 29 3.86 -2.37 18.52
CA ALA A 29 4.05 -1.83 19.87
C ALA A 29 4.57 -0.38 19.82
N TYR A 30 5.54 -0.08 18.95
CA TYR A 30 6.08 1.28 18.77
C TYR A 30 5.03 2.27 18.27
N ALA A 31 4.07 1.81 17.47
CA ALA A 31 2.94 2.61 17.01
C ALA A 31 2.01 3.05 18.15
N ALA A 32 2.06 2.40 19.32
CA ALA A 32 1.26 2.71 20.50
C ALA A 32 2.08 3.27 21.69
N ARG A 33 3.36 3.66 21.46
CA ARG A 33 4.29 4.09 22.51
C ARG A 33 3.81 5.27 23.37
N ASP A 34 2.96 6.12 22.81
CA ASP A 34 2.42 7.31 23.49
C ASP A 34 1.03 7.06 24.11
N GLY A 35 0.65 5.79 24.32
CA GLY A 35 -0.64 5.39 24.90
C GLY A 35 -1.81 5.35 23.92
N GLN A 36 -1.60 5.74 22.66
CA GLN A 36 -2.59 5.61 21.58
C GLN A 36 -1.93 5.08 20.32
N TYR A 37 -2.55 4.07 19.71
CA TYR A 37 -2.09 3.53 18.44
C TYR A 37 -2.22 4.55 17.30
N ARG A 38 -1.10 4.88 16.65
CA ARG A 38 -1.00 5.90 15.59
C ARG A 38 -0.26 5.39 14.35
N ALA A 39 -0.26 6.21 13.31
CA ALA A 39 0.52 5.96 12.11
C ALA A 39 2.03 5.94 12.42
N LEU A 40 2.76 5.00 11.84
CA LEU A 40 4.23 4.96 11.90
C LEU A 40 4.88 5.94 10.92
N THR A 41 4.13 6.44 9.93
CA THR A 41 4.63 7.43 8.97
C THR A 41 4.04 8.82 9.22
N GLU A 42 4.82 9.82 8.86
CA GLU A 42 4.43 11.21 8.75
C GLU A 42 4.52 11.62 7.27
N TRP A 43 3.48 12.29 6.77
CA TRP A 43 3.44 12.89 5.44
C TRP A 43 3.07 14.36 5.57
N ARG A 44 3.86 15.25 4.94
CA ARG A 44 3.61 16.69 4.93
C ARG A 44 4.08 17.32 3.63
N VAL A 45 3.46 18.44 3.25
CA VAL A 45 3.94 19.26 2.14
C VAL A 45 5.02 20.21 2.68
N VAL A 46 6.13 20.32 1.97
CA VAL A 46 7.26 21.19 2.31
C VAL A 46 7.65 22.04 1.11
N ASP A 47 8.07 23.29 1.34
CA ASP A 47 8.47 24.18 0.25
C ASP A 47 9.79 23.74 -0.40
N LYS A 48 10.66 23.08 0.37
CA LYS A 48 11.94 22.51 -0.07
C LYS A 48 12.20 21.20 0.66
N TRP A 49 12.64 20.18 -0.08
CA TRP A 49 13.10 18.90 0.50
C TRP A 49 14.57 18.97 0.94
N HIS A 50 15.41 19.71 0.22
CA HIS A 50 16.84 19.90 0.52
C HIS A 50 17.29 21.31 0.13
N GLU A 51 18.36 21.84 0.73
CA GLU A 51 18.88 23.20 0.43
C GLU A 51 19.26 23.36 -1.06
N ALA A 52 19.73 22.28 -1.68
CA ALA A 52 20.05 22.23 -3.10
C ALA A 52 18.85 21.91 -4.02
N SER A 53 17.65 21.68 -3.48
CA SER A 53 16.46 21.43 -4.31
C SER A 53 16.04 22.72 -5.02
N PRO A 54 15.80 22.69 -6.35
CA PRO A 54 15.30 23.84 -7.07
C PRO A 54 13.97 24.30 -6.46
N ALA A 55 13.83 25.61 -6.21
CA ALA A 55 12.64 26.22 -5.60
C ALA A 55 11.42 26.28 -6.57
N LEU A 56 11.21 25.23 -7.36
CA LEU A 56 10.27 25.22 -8.48
C LEU A 56 8.85 24.77 -8.07
N ALA A 57 8.67 24.01 -6.98
CA ALA A 57 7.35 23.60 -6.47
C ALA A 57 7.41 23.01 -5.05
N PRO A 58 6.30 23.07 -4.27
CA PRO A 58 6.19 22.34 -3.01
C PRO A 58 6.31 20.83 -3.24
N CYS A 59 7.00 20.15 -2.33
CA CYS A 59 7.32 18.73 -2.38
C CYS A 59 6.56 17.96 -1.28
N LEU A 60 6.24 16.69 -1.54
CA LEU A 60 5.69 15.79 -0.53
C LEU A 60 6.84 15.13 0.25
N TYR A 61 6.96 15.45 1.53
CA TYR A 61 7.92 14.86 2.47
C TYR A 61 7.28 13.68 3.21
N GLY A 62 7.92 12.51 3.15
CA GLY A 62 7.53 11.32 3.90
C GLY A 62 8.61 10.89 4.87
N ARG A 63 8.24 10.52 6.09
CA ARG A 63 9.13 9.94 7.10
C ARG A 63 8.50 8.68 7.68
N LEU A 64 9.31 7.66 7.90
CA LEU A 64 8.95 6.44 8.61
C LEU A 64 9.99 6.21 9.72
N GLU A 65 9.52 5.92 10.93
CA GLU A 65 10.38 5.53 12.04
C GLU A 65 9.74 4.36 12.80
N LEU A 66 10.50 3.29 12.98
CA LEU A 66 10.09 2.09 13.70
C LEU A 66 11.30 1.24 14.10
N PRO A 67 11.20 0.42 15.16
CA PRO A 67 12.25 -0.53 15.52
C PRO A 67 12.33 -1.65 14.47
N LEU A 68 13.55 -1.91 13.97
CA LEU A 68 13.84 -2.99 13.02
C LEU A 68 15.04 -3.79 13.51
N ALA A 69 14.77 -4.82 14.32
CA ALA A 69 15.78 -5.78 14.74
C ALA A 69 15.92 -6.87 13.68
N VAL A 70 16.96 -6.76 12.84
CA VAL A 70 17.22 -7.67 11.72
C VAL A 70 18.65 -8.21 11.76
N GLY A 71 18.88 -9.32 11.06
CA GLY A 71 20.17 -9.97 10.97
C GLY A 71 20.59 -10.23 9.53
N ILE A 72 21.91 -10.15 9.30
CA ILE A 72 22.57 -10.59 8.05
C ILE A 72 23.47 -11.82 8.28
N VAL A 73 23.59 -12.26 9.54
CA VAL A 73 24.34 -13.45 9.97
C VAL A 73 23.50 -14.25 10.96
N GLY A 74 23.37 -15.56 10.73
CA GLY A 74 22.73 -16.50 11.67
C GLY A 74 21.25 -16.78 11.39
N GLY A 75 20.73 -17.86 11.97
CA GLY A 75 19.36 -18.32 11.72
C GLY A 75 19.12 -18.78 10.28
N ALA A 76 17.91 -18.56 9.76
CA ALA A 76 17.53 -18.95 8.40
C ALA A 76 18.32 -18.20 7.31
N THR A 77 18.84 -17.00 7.62
CA THR A 77 19.66 -16.19 6.69
C THR A 77 20.91 -16.94 6.19
N ARG A 78 21.46 -17.86 7.01
CA ARG A 78 22.65 -18.67 6.68
C ARG A 78 22.30 -20.05 6.14
N VAL A 79 21.13 -20.59 6.43
CA VAL A 79 20.76 -21.96 6.05
C VAL A 79 19.96 -22.00 4.75
N HIS A 80 19.14 -20.99 4.49
CA HIS A 80 18.26 -20.96 3.33
C HIS A 80 18.97 -20.38 2.09
N PRO A 81 19.17 -21.16 1.01
CA PRO A 81 19.92 -20.70 -0.16
C PRO A 81 19.34 -19.44 -0.81
N THR A 82 18.01 -19.34 -0.91
CA THR A 82 17.35 -18.14 -1.46
C THR A 82 17.59 -16.89 -0.61
N ALA A 83 17.67 -17.03 0.72
CA ALA A 83 17.93 -15.89 1.60
C ALA A 83 19.36 -15.37 1.42
N GLN A 84 20.34 -16.26 1.26
CA GLN A 84 21.71 -15.89 0.93
C GLN A 84 21.80 -15.17 -0.42
N VAL A 85 21.06 -15.65 -1.44
CA VAL A 85 21.00 -15.00 -2.75
C VAL A 85 20.37 -13.62 -2.64
N ALA A 86 19.27 -13.46 -1.90
CA ALA A 86 18.63 -12.16 -1.68
C ALA A 86 19.57 -11.17 -1.00
N LEU A 87 20.28 -11.58 0.06
CA LEU A 87 21.27 -10.74 0.73
C LEU A 87 22.43 -10.35 -0.19
N LYS A 88 22.89 -11.29 -1.04
CA LYS A 88 23.93 -11.02 -2.05
C LYS A 88 23.46 -10.04 -3.13
N LEU A 89 22.20 -10.15 -3.57
CA LEU A 89 21.60 -9.22 -4.54
C LEU A 89 21.44 -7.80 -3.98
N LEU A 90 21.16 -7.69 -2.68
CA LEU A 90 21.07 -6.41 -1.98
C LEU A 90 22.45 -5.74 -1.78
N ASP A 91 23.55 -6.49 -1.87
CA ASP A 91 24.94 -6.03 -1.67
C ASP A 91 25.16 -5.24 -0.37
N ILE A 92 24.48 -5.66 0.70
CA ILE A 92 24.57 -5.03 2.02
C ILE A 92 25.71 -5.61 2.86
N ARG A 93 26.31 -4.75 3.67
CA ARG A 93 27.47 -5.06 4.53
C ARG A 93 27.11 -5.12 6.00
N SER A 94 25.95 -4.60 6.38
CA SER A 94 25.52 -4.56 7.78
C SER A 94 24.02 -4.78 7.96
N ALA A 95 23.62 -5.19 9.17
CA ALA A 95 22.22 -5.27 9.55
C ALA A 95 21.54 -3.89 9.58
N ALA A 96 22.30 -2.83 9.85
CA ALA A 96 21.80 -1.46 9.79
C ALA A 96 21.36 -1.10 8.36
N GLU A 97 22.19 -1.39 7.36
CA GLU A 97 21.84 -1.18 5.94
C GLU A 97 20.59 -1.97 5.53
N LEU A 98 20.45 -3.23 5.99
CA LEU A 98 19.23 -4.00 5.75
C LEU A 98 18.00 -3.30 6.36
N SER A 99 18.12 -2.80 7.59
CA SER A 99 17.03 -2.12 8.27
C SER A 99 16.61 -0.83 7.55
N GLU A 100 17.57 -0.07 7.00
CA GLU A 100 17.32 1.13 6.22
C GLU A 100 16.60 0.81 4.91
N VAL A 101 17.02 -0.25 4.21
CA VAL A 101 16.34 -0.75 3.00
C VAL A 101 14.90 -1.16 3.33
N MET A 102 14.70 -1.91 4.41
CA MET A 102 13.37 -2.34 4.84
C MET A 102 12.47 -1.15 5.17
N ALA A 103 12.97 -0.16 5.92
CA ALA A 103 12.24 1.07 6.19
C ALA A 103 11.90 1.83 4.90
N ALA A 104 12.83 1.97 3.96
CA ALA A 104 12.59 2.62 2.68
C ALA A 104 11.50 1.91 1.86
N VAL A 105 11.54 0.58 1.80
CA VAL A 105 10.50 -0.24 1.15
C VAL A 105 9.15 -0.06 1.84
N GLY A 106 9.12 -0.05 3.17
CA GLY A 106 7.90 0.21 3.94
C GLY A 106 7.28 1.58 3.65
N LEU A 107 8.11 2.63 3.57
CA LEU A 107 7.66 3.98 3.22
C LEU A 107 7.16 4.07 1.78
N ALA A 108 7.86 3.44 0.83
CA ALA A 108 7.44 3.36 -0.57
C ALA A 108 6.10 2.63 -0.73
N GLN A 109 5.91 1.52 -0.02
CA GLN A 109 4.66 0.75 -0.03
C GLN A 109 3.50 1.56 0.58
N ASN A 110 3.77 2.34 1.63
CA ASN A 110 2.80 3.27 2.21
C ASN A 110 2.42 4.38 1.22
N LEU A 111 3.40 5.00 0.55
CA LEU A 111 3.14 6.02 -0.48
C LEU A 111 2.30 5.45 -1.63
N ALA A 112 2.64 4.28 -2.13
CA ALA A 112 1.89 3.62 -3.20
C ALA A 112 0.43 3.37 -2.79
N ALA A 113 0.20 2.89 -1.57
CA ALA A 113 -1.14 2.68 -1.03
C ALA A 113 -1.92 3.99 -0.89
N LEU A 114 -1.31 5.05 -0.32
CA LEU A 114 -1.96 6.36 -0.20
C LEU A 114 -2.29 6.95 -1.57
N ARG A 115 -1.34 6.89 -2.52
CA ARG A 115 -1.57 7.37 -3.88
C ARG A 115 -2.71 6.61 -4.56
N ALA A 116 -2.78 5.30 -4.38
CA ALA A 116 -3.86 4.50 -4.97
C ALA A 116 -5.23 4.85 -4.36
N LEU A 117 -5.29 5.06 -3.04
CA LEU A 117 -6.52 5.44 -2.33
C LEU A 117 -7.00 6.87 -2.64
N CYS A 118 -6.06 7.80 -2.84
CA CYS A 118 -6.34 9.20 -3.15
C CYS A 118 -6.46 9.47 -4.66
N SER A 119 -6.27 8.47 -5.52
CA SER A 119 -6.40 8.62 -6.97
C SER A 119 -7.70 8.01 -7.48
N ASP A 120 -8.22 8.59 -8.57
CA ASP A 120 -9.45 8.13 -9.23
C ASP A 120 -9.39 6.68 -9.71
N GLY A 121 -8.21 6.06 -9.80
CA GLY A 121 -8.01 4.73 -10.37
C GLY A 121 -8.77 3.63 -9.61
N ILE A 122 -8.69 3.61 -8.28
CA ILE A 122 -9.45 2.66 -7.46
C ILE A 122 -10.94 3.00 -7.49
N GLN A 123 -11.28 4.29 -7.45
CA GLN A 123 -12.67 4.76 -7.47
C GLN A 123 -13.36 4.36 -8.78
N ARG A 124 -12.75 4.55 -9.96
CA ARG A 124 -13.33 4.14 -11.24
C ARG A 124 -13.57 2.63 -11.33
N GLY A 125 -12.62 1.81 -10.88
CA GLY A 125 -12.78 0.36 -10.84
C GLY A 125 -13.90 -0.08 -9.90
N HIS A 126 -13.97 0.51 -8.70
CA HIS A 126 -15.05 0.26 -7.75
C HIS A 126 -16.41 0.75 -8.28
N MET A 127 -16.46 1.89 -8.95
CA MET A 127 -17.69 2.43 -9.54
C MET A 127 -18.19 1.55 -10.69
N ALA A 128 -17.30 1.04 -11.53
CA ALA A 128 -17.66 0.07 -12.56
C ALA A 128 -18.22 -1.23 -11.95
N LEU A 129 -17.58 -1.76 -10.90
CA LEU A 129 -18.08 -2.95 -10.21
C LEU A 129 -19.41 -2.69 -9.49
N HIS A 130 -19.54 -1.54 -8.83
CA HIS A 130 -20.74 -1.12 -8.14
C HIS A 130 -21.91 -0.93 -9.12
N ALA A 131 -21.68 -0.31 -10.27
CA ALA A 131 -22.68 -0.18 -11.32
C ALA A 131 -23.14 -1.54 -11.87
N ARG A 132 -22.23 -2.52 -12.03
CA ARG A 132 -22.61 -3.91 -12.37
C ARG A 132 -23.48 -4.55 -11.29
N GLN A 133 -23.15 -4.36 -10.02
CA GLN A 133 -23.97 -4.88 -8.90
C GLN A 133 -25.37 -4.27 -8.90
N ILE A 134 -25.49 -2.96 -9.15
CA ILE A 134 -26.77 -2.26 -9.25
C ILE A 134 -27.58 -2.75 -10.46
N ALA A 135 -26.94 -2.97 -11.62
CA ALA A 135 -27.59 -3.54 -12.79
C ALA A 135 -28.13 -4.95 -12.51
N VAL A 136 -27.33 -5.81 -11.86
CA VAL A 136 -27.77 -7.16 -11.45
C VAL A 136 -28.92 -7.09 -10.44
N ALA A 137 -28.84 -6.20 -9.44
CA ALA A 137 -29.90 -6.01 -8.45
C ALA A 137 -31.22 -5.50 -9.05
N ALA A 138 -31.15 -4.76 -10.17
CA ALA A 138 -32.31 -4.34 -10.94
C ALA A 138 -32.92 -5.46 -11.80
N GLY A 139 -32.22 -6.59 -11.96
CA GLY A 139 -32.66 -7.76 -12.73
C GLY A 139 -31.95 -7.95 -14.08
N ALA A 140 -30.88 -7.19 -14.37
CA ALA A 140 -30.10 -7.40 -15.58
C ALA A 140 -29.35 -8.74 -15.53
N SER A 141 -29.27 -9.42 -16.67
CA SER A 141 -28.55 -10.70 -16.81
C SER A 141 -27.79 -10.77 -18.13
N GLY A 142 -26.76 -11.63 -18.19
CA GLY A 142 -25.93 -11.81 -19.39
C GLY A 142 -25.29 -10.51 -19.88
N GLU A 143 -25.34 -10.28 -21.19
CA GLU A 143 -24.74 -9.11 -21.84
C GLU A 143 -25.40 -7.77 -21.44
N THR A 144 -26.63 -7.80 -20.91
CA THR A 144 -27.35 -6.59 -20.50
C THR A 144 -26.74 -5.92 -19.27
N VAL A 145 -26.05 -6.69 -18.42
CA VAL A 145 -25.38 -6.18 -17.20
C VAL A 145 -24.32 -5.14 -17.56
N ASP A 146 -23.47 -5.45 -18.54
CA ASP A 146 -22.35 -4.59 -18.91
C ASP A 146 -22.83 -3.33 -19.64
N ARG A 147 -23.86 -3.47 -20.50
CA ARG A 147 -24.52 -2.33 -21.16
C ARG A 147 -25.11 -1.35 -20.16
N ILE A 148 -25.89 -1.85 -19.19
CA ILE A 148 -26.56 -1.00 -18.20
C ILE A 148 -25.54 -0.40 -17.22
N ALA A 149 -24.56 -1.17 -16.76
CA ALA A 149 -23.50 -0.65 -15.90
C ALA A 149 -22.72 0.49 -16.58
N ALA A 150 -22.37 0.35 -17.86
CA ALA A 150 -21.70 1.40 -18.62
C ALA A 150 -22.55 2.67 -18.73
N GLN A 151 -23.85 2.51 -18.98
CA GLN A 151 -24.78 3.64 -19.08
C GLN A 151 -24.99 4.35 -17.73
N LEU A 152 -25.12 3.61 -16.63
CA LEU A 152 -25.22 4.19 -15.27
C LEU A 152 -23.98 5.01 -14.90
N VAL A 153 -22.80 4.55 -15.30
CA VAL A 153 -21.53 5.27 -15.08
C VAL A 153 -21.47 6.52 -15.96
N ALA A 154 -21.85 6.42 -17.24
CA ALA A 154 -21.86 7.55 -18.16
C ALA A 154 -22.84 8.66 -17.73
N GLU A 155 -24.00 8.29 -17.19
CA GLU A 155 -25.02 9.22 -16.69
C GLU A 155 -24.73 9.73 -15.27
N GLY A 156 -23.76 9.13 -14.56
CA GLY A 156 -23.48 9.45 -13.15
C GLY A 156 -24.61 9.08 -12.18
N GLN A 157 -25.57 8.25 -12.62
CA GLN A 157 -26.79 7.89 -11.89
C GLN A 157 -26.77 6.42 -11.46
N ILE A 158 -25.85 6.05 -10.57
CA ILE A 158 -25.69 4.67 -10.10
C ILE A 158 -26.75 4.35 -9.02
N ARG A 159 -27.99 4.10 -9.44
CA ARG A 159 -29.14 3.78 -8.57
C ARG A 159 -30.01 2.69 -9.18
N VAL A 160 -30.68 1.89 -8.33
CA VAL A 160 -31.48 0.73 -8.78
C VAL A 160 -32.69 1.17 -9.61
N GLU A 161 -33.30 2.30 -9.29
CA GLU A 161 -34.45 2.86 -10.02
C GLU A 161 -34.07 3.17 -11.47
N ARG A 162 -32.94 3.86 -11.66
CA ARG A 162 -32.44 4.18 -13.01
C ARG A 162 -32.05 2.92 -13.78
N ALA A 163 -31.45 1.95 -13.11
CA ALA A 163 -31.12 0.66 -13.72
C ALA A 163 -32.38 -0.11 -14.18
N LYS A 164 -33.50 -0.01 -13.44
CA LYS A 164 -34.79 -0.57 -13.85
C LYS A 164 -35.38 0.16 -15.05
N GLU A 165 -35.30 1.49 -15.10
CA GLU A 165 -35.72 2.27 -16.28
C GLU A 165 -34.96 1.83 -17.54
N LEU A 166 -33.63 1.63 -17.43
CA LEU A 166 -32.76 1.15 -18.51
C LEU A 166 -32.98 -0.33 -18.90
N LEU A 167 -33.69 -1.11 -18.07
CA LEU A 167 -34.11 -2.47 -18.40
C LEU A 167 -35.45 -2.50 -19.15
N THR A 168 -36.33 -1.54 -18.86
CA THR A 168 -37.68 -1.47 -19.43
C THR A 168 -37.77 -0.64 -20.71
N GLY A 169 -36.76 0.20 -20.99
CA GLY A 169 -36.60 0.97 -22.23
C GLY A 169 -35.65 0.30 -23.21
#